data_AF-A0A6G0ZLT7-F1
#
_entry.id   AF-A0A6G0ZLT7-F1
#
_cell.length_a   1.000
_cell.length_b   1.000
_cell.length_c   1.000
_cell.angle_alpha   90.00
_cell.angle_beta   90.00
_cell.angle_gamma   90.00
#
_symmetry.space_group_name_H-M   'P 1'
#
loop_
_entity.id
_entity.type
_entity.pdbx_description
1 polymer ?
#
loop_
_entity_poly.entity_id
_entity_poly.type
_entity_poly.pdbx_seq_one_letter_code
_entity_poly.pdbx_strand_id
1 'polypeptide(L)'
;MANLSLRLATKIGKQLNNTLPQISKASWTTSKLISRSLHITCSARAAEISSILEERILGAPPKADLEETGRVLSIGDGIARVYGLKNVQAEEMVEFSSGLKGMALNLEPDNVGVVVFGNDKLIKEGDVVKRTGAIVDVPVGEDLLGRVVDALGNTIDGKGPLTSKLRYRVGIKAPGIIPRVSVREPMQTGIKAVDSLVPIGRGQRELIIGDRQTGKTALAIDTIINQKRFNDAQDEKKKLYCIYVAIGQKRSTVAQIVKRLTDTGAIKYTIIVSATASDAAPLQYLAPYSGCAMGEFFRDN
;
A
#
# COMPACT_ATOMS: atom_id res chain seq x y z
N MET A 1 50.77 59.10 20.84
CA MET A 1 49.93 60.27 21.17
C MET A 1 48.79 59.79 22.06
N ALA A 2 48.64 60.39 23.25
CA ALA A 2 47.74 60.05 24.38
C ALA A 2 48.17 58.81 25.21
N ASN A 3 49.01 58.92 26.24
CA ASN A 3 48.90 59.53 27.59
C ASN A 3 48.06 58.76 28.63
N LEU A 4 48.81 58.19 29.59
CA LEU A 4 48.71 58.30 31.06
C LEU A 4 47.56 57.69 31.89
N SER A 5 48.03 56.92 32.90
CA SER A 5 47.66 56.97 34.34
C SER A 5 46.38 56.21 34.76
N LEU A 6 46.22 55.56 35.92
CA LEU A 6 46.83 55.60 37.27
C LEU A 6 46.83 54.16 37.86
N ARG A 7 47.89 53.67 38.52
CA ARG A 7 48.16 53.73 39.99
C ARG A 7 47.01 53.29 40.93
N LEU A 8 47.17 52.15 41.62
CA LEU A 8 47.30 51.98 43.10
C LEU A 8 47.13 50.48 43.46
N ALA A 9 48.17 49.80 43.94
CA ALA A 9 48.43 49.52 45.37
C ALA A 9 47.42 48.51 45.97
N THR A 10 47.82 47.29 46.33
CA THR A 10 48.54 46.95 47.59
C THR A 10 48.89 45.44 47.47
N LYS A 11 50.14 44.96 47.48
CA LYS A 11 51.24 44.97 48.46
C LYS A 11 50.97 44.12 49.72
N ILE A 12 51.90 43.20 49.96
CA ILE A 12 52.26 42.49 51.22
C ILE A 12 51.55 41.13 51.39
N GLY A 13 52.22 39.99 51.58
CA GLY A 13 53.64 39.70 51.83
C GLY A 13 53.96 38.26 51.41
N LYS A 14 55.20 37.99 51.00
CA LYS A 14 56.21 37.23 51.78
C LYS A 14 55.82 35.77 51.98
N GLN A 15 56.64 34.76 51.69
CA GLN A 15 58.04 34.65 51.29
C GLN A 15 58.28 33.15 51.08
N LEU A 16 59.18 32.82 50.15
CA LEU A 16 60.10 31.65 50.18
C LEU A 16 59.43 30.25 50.14
N ASN A 17 59.39 29.55 49.02
CA ASN A 17 60.48 28.96 48.21
C ASN A 17 61.21 27.79 48.91
N ASN A 18 61.38 26.71 48.15
CA ASN A 18 62.18 25.49 48.38
C ASN A 18 61.54 24.48 49.35
N THR A 19 61.41 23.18 49.10
CA THR A 19 62.20 22.23 48.29
C THR A 19 61.33 21.00 47.96
N LEU A 20 61.49 20.42 46.76
CA LEU A 20 61.12 19.03 46.45
C LEU A 20 62.08 18.07 47.21
N PRO A 21 61.65 16.85 47.59
CA PRO A 21 61.72 15.75 46.63
C PRO A 21 60.53 14.77 46.65
N GLN A 22 60.45 14.05 45.53
CA GLN A 22 59.59 12.92 45.22
C GLN A 22 59.68 11.78 46.26
N ILE A 23 58.58 11.03 46.44
CA ILE A 23 58.47 9.58 46.17
C ILE A 23 57.16 9.03 46.76
N SER A 24 56.28 8.64 45.83
CA SER A 24 55.42 7.44 45.82
C SER A 24 54.40 7.11 46.94
N LYS A 25 53.24 6.67 46.42
CA LYS A 25 52.29 5.65 46.92
C LYS A 25 51.17 6.09 47.86
N ALA A 26 49.97 5.76 47.36
CA ALA A 26 48.75 5.43 48.09
C ALA A 26 48.14 6.61 48.85
N SER A 27 46.83 6.81 48.92
CA SER A 27 45.63 6.13 48.46
C SER A 27 44.50 7.00 49.01
N TRP A 28 43.38 7.05 48.30
CA TRP A 28 42.10 7.56 48.79
C TRP A 28 41.95 9.08 48.89
N THR A 29 41.26 9.63 47.90
CA THR A 29 40.10 10.50 48.14
C THR A 29 39.23 10.46 46.87
N THR A 30 38.52 9.34 46.73
CA THR A 30 37.34 9.24 45.86
C THR A 30 36.20 10.02 46.48
N SER A 31 36.00 11.26 46.05
CA SER A 31 34.70 11.91 46.10
C SER A 31 34.74 13.19 45.27
N LYS A 32 33.75 13.35 44.39
CA LYS A 32 33.60 14.42 43.38
C LYS A 32 34.51 14.25 42.17
N LEU A 33 34.00 13.51 41.19
CA LEU A 33 33.91 14.01 39.82
C LEU A 33 32.98 13.11 39.00
N ILE A 34 32.02 13.76 38.34
CA ILE A 34 31.24 13.28 37.21
C ILE A 34 29.99 12.44 37.55
N SER A 35 28.96 13.10 38.10
CA SER A 35 27.59 12.80 37.66
C SER A 35 27.38 13.45 36.30
N ARG A 36 27.90 12.84 35.23
CA ARG A 36 27.38 13.13 33.88
C ARG A 36 26.09 12.33 33.77
N SER A 37 24.95 13.00 33.87
CA SER A 37 23.71 12.46 33.33
C SER A 37 23.93 12.32 31.82
N LEU A 38 24.34 11.13 31.40
CA LEU A 38 24.21 10.72 30.02
C LEU A 38 22.70 10.62 29.77
N HIS A 39 22.11 11.71 29.32
CA HIS A 39 20.95 11.63 28.46
C HIS A 39 21.43 10.91 27.19
N ILE A 40 21.44 9.58 27.24
CA ILE A 40 21.38 8.78 26.04
C ILE A 40 20.03 9.15 25.46
N THR A 41 20.03 10.01 24.46
CA THR A 41 18.92 10.07 23.52
C THR A 41 18.88 8.70 22.87
N CYS A 42 18.08 7.81 23.45
CA CYS A 42 17.76 6.54 22.86
C CYS A 42 17.08 6.88 21.54
N SER A 43 17.85 6.80 20.45
CA SER A 43 17.31 6.76 19.10
C SER A 43 16.21 5.71 19.13
N ALA A 44 14.99 6.01 18.65
CA ALA A 44 13.85 5.08 18.72
C ALA A 44 14.21 3.66 18.21
N ARG A 45 15.15 3.56 17.25
CA ARG A 45 15.74 2.29 16.79
C ARG A 45 16.36 1.43 17.90
N ALA A 46 17.03 2.04 18.87
CA ALA A 46 17.72 1.31 19.92
C ALA A 46 16.75 0.69 20.94
N ALA A 47 15.61 1.34 21.20
CA ALA A 47 14.58 0.80 22.09
C ALA A 47 13.82 -0.38 21.45
N GLU A 48 13.45 -0.26 20.17
CA GLU A 48 12.77 -1.30 19.39
C GLU A 48 13.60 -2.59 19.34
N ILE A 49 14.90 -2.47 19.06
CA ILE A 49 15.83 -3.61 18.97
C ILE A 49 16.14 -4.20 20.36
N SER A 50 16.10 -3.42 21.44
CA SER A 50 16.43 -3.89 22.79
C SER A 50 15.49 -5.00 23.26
N SER A 51 14.18 -4.88 23.00
CA SER A 51 13.19 -5.90 23.39
C SER A 51 13.45 -7.27 22.72
N ILE A 52 13.83 -7.24 21.44
CA ILE A 52 14.15 -8.44 20.66
C ILE A 52 15.47 -9.06 21.12
N LEU A 53 16.46 -8.22 21.44
CA LEU A 53 17.74 -8.66 21.98
C LEU A 53 17.57 -9.27 23.38
N GLU A 54 16.74 -8.69 24.24
CA GLU A 54 16.38 -9.25 25.55
C GLU A 54 15.74 -10.64 25.41
N GLU A 55 14.76 -10.81 24.52
CA GLU A 55 14.15 -12.12 24.25
C GLU A 55 15.20 -13.16 23.80
N ARG A 56 16.18 -12.76 22.95
CA ARG A 56 17.27 -13.64 22.51
C ARG A 56 18.25 -14.00 23.63
N ILE A 57 18.57 -13.05 24.51
CA ILE A 57 19.50 -13.24 25.64
C ILE A 57 18.88 -14.11 26.72
N LEU A 58 17.58 -13.97 26.96
CA LEU A 58 16.83 -14.77 27.94
C LEU A 58 16.68 -16.24 27.52
N GLY A 59 17.08 -16.61 26.30
CA GLY A 59 17.17 -18.01 25.87
C GLY A 59 15.83 -18.75 25.79
N ALA A 60 14.70 -18.03 25.89
CA ALA A 60 13.39 -18.61 25.66
C ALA A 60 13.25 -18.84 24.14
N PRO A 61 13.20 -20.09 23.64
CA PRO A 61 12.91 -20.30 22.24
C PRO A 61 11.52 -19.70 22.00
N PRO A 62 11.37 -18.73 21.07
CA PRO A 62 10.07 -18.17 20.78
C PRO A 62 9.16 -19.33 20.35
N LYS A 63 8.16 -19.64 21.18
CA LYS A 63 7.20 -20.74 20.97
C LYS A 63 6.19 -20.47 19.84
N ALA A 64 6.46 -19.46 19.02
CA ALA A 64 5.66 -19.08 17.87
C ALA A 64 6.50 -19.33 16.63
N ASP A 65 5.95 -20.00 15.62
CA ASP A 65 6.54 -20.15 14.30
C ASP A 65 6.85 -18.76 13.71
N LEU A 66 8.02 -18.20 14.03
CA LEU A 66 8.50 -16.93 13.47
C LEU A 66 8.78 -17.03 11.96
N GLU A 67 8.73 -18.25 11.42
CA GLU A 67 8.79 -18.51 9.99
C GLU A 67 7.52 -18.05 9.27
N GLU A 68 6.35 -18.23 9.90
CA GLU A 68 5.03 -17.91 9.32
C GLU A 68 4.34 -16.72 9.99
N THR A 69 4.77 -16.39 11.20
CA THR A 69 4.22 -15.29 12.00
C THR A 69 5.29 -14.23 12.27
N GLY A 70 4.85 -13.00 12.41
CA GLY A 70 5.69 -11.86 12.75
C GLY A 70 5.02 -10.95 13.78
N ARG A 71 5.76 -9.95 14.24
CA ARG A 71 5.27 -8.90 15.13
C ARG A 71 5.50 -7.53 14.52
N VAL A 72 4.52 -6.65 14.65
CA VAL A 72 4.66 -5.25 14.21
C VAL A 72 5.67 -4.54 15.11
N LEU A 73 6.70 -3.97 14.51
CA LEU A 73 7.68 -3.09 15.17
C LEU A 73 7.19 -1.65 15.22
N SER A 74 6.71 -1.16 14.09
CA SER A 74 6.19 0.20 13.97
C SER A 74 5.15 0.27 12.89
N ILE A 75 4.22 1.20 13.05
CA ILE A 75 3.15 1.50 12.10
C ILE A 75 3.09 3.02 11.91
N GLY A 76 3.08 3.48 10.67
CA GLY A 76 2.95 4.89 10.35
C GLY A 76 2.64 5.10 8.87
N ASP A 77 1.76 6.06 8.57
CA ASP A 77 1.35 6.43 7.21
C ASP A 77 0.89 5.22 6.36
N GLY A 78 0.20 4.25 6.97
CA GLY A 78 -0.25 3.04 6.29
C GLY A 78 0.84 2.00 5.97
N ILE A 79 2.05 2.17 6.52
CA ILE A 79 3.17 1.24 6.37
C ILE A 79 3.52 0.63 7.73
N ALA A 80 3.48 -0.69 7.80
CA ALA A 80 3.89 -1.47 8.97
C ALA A 80 5.27 -2.08 8.73
N ARG A 81 6.19 -1.90 9.67
CA ARG A 81 7.43 -2.69 9.73
C ARG A 81 7.19 -3.90 10.60
N VAL A 82 7.42 -5.09 10.06
CA VAL A 82 7.13 -6.35 10.74
C VAL A 82 8.43 -7.14 10.92
N TYR A 83 8.68 -7.60 12.13
CA TYR A 83 9.77 -8.52 12.46
C TYR A 83 9.29 -9.96 12.33
N GLY A 84 10.13 -10.85 11.79
CA GLY A 84 9.78 -12.26 11.56
C GLY A 84 9.39 -12.50 10.11
N LEU A 85 8.37 -13.33 9.87
CA LEU A 85 7.88 -13.67 8.52
C LEU A 85 9.01 -14.15 7.59
N LYS A 86 9.92 -14.99 8.07
CA LYS A 86 11.14 -15.37 7.30
C LYS A 86 10.86 -15.97 5.92
N ASN A 87 9.73 -16.67 5.78
CA ASN A 87 9.35 -17.35 4.55
C ASN A 87 8.38 -16.54 3.67
N VAL A 88 8.18 -15.24 3.97
CA VAL A 88 7.30 -14.38 3.18
C VAL A 88 7.91 -14.07 1.81
N GLN A 89 7.06 -14.00 0.80
CA GLN A 89 7.42 -13.63 -0.56
C GLN A 89 7.13 -12.15 -0.80
N ALA A 90 7.79 -11.57 -1.80
CA ALA A 90 7.42 -10.25 -2.29
C ALA A 90 6.01 -10.32 -2.89
N GLU A 91 5.21 -9.27 -2.65
CA GLU A 91 3.80 -9.19 -3.07
C GLU A 91 2.90 -10.26 -2.43
N GLU A 92 3.35 -10.90 -1.35
CA GLU A 92 2.53 -11.81 -0.57
C GLU A 92 1.53 -11.05 0.31
N MET A 93 0.31 -11.57 0.38
CA MET A 93 -0.71 -11.06 1.29
C MET A 93 -0.40 -11.49 2.73
N VAL A 94 -0.56 -10.57 3.66
CA VAL A 94 -0.47 -10.81 5.09
C VAL A 94 -1.73 -10.33 5.80
N GLU A 95 -2.02 -10.93 6.93
CA GLU A 95 -3.18 -10.61 7.76
C GLU A 95 -2.70 -10.21 9.16
N PHE A 96 -3.16 -9.04 9.61
CA PHE A 96 -2.92 -8.56 10.96
C PHE A 96 -3.92 -9.18 11.92
N SER A 97 -3.57 -9.29 13.20
CA SER A 97 -4.48 -9.79 14.24
C SER A 97 -5.80 -9.00 14.35
N SER A 98 -5.84 -7.76 13.86
CA SER A 98 -7.04 -6.92 13.74
C SER A 98 -7.99 -7.34 12.59
N GLY A 99 -7.60 -8.31 11.75
CA GLY A 99 -8.31 -8.73 10.54
C GLY A 99 -8.07 -7.84 9.33
N LEU A 100 -7.25 -6.79 9.47
CA LEU A 100 -6.80 -6.01 8.32
C LEU A 100 -5.81 -6.82 7.49
N LYS A 101 -5.85 -6.60 6.18
CA LYS A 101 -4.92 -7.21 5.25
C LYS A 101 -3.83 -6.22 4.86
N GLY A 102 -2.68 -6.74 4.47
CA GLY A 102 -1.58 -5.97 3.89
C GLY A 102 -0.84 -6.76 2.82
N MET A 103 0.09 -6.10 2.16
CA MET A 103 0.98 -6.69 1.17
C MET A 103 2.43 -6.43 1.55
N ALA A 104 3.24 -7.48 1.56
CA ALA A 104 4.68 -7.36 1.74
C ALA A 104 5.30 -6.77 0.47
N LEU A 105 5.92 -5.60 0.58
CA LEU A 105 6.62 -4.95 -0.54
C LEU A 105 8.13 -5.08 -0.41
N ASN A 106 8.67 -4.63 0.72
CA ASN A 106 10.11 -4.60 0.95
C ASN A 106 10.52 -5.73 1.88
N LEU A 107 11.45 -6.57 1.43
CA LEU A 107 12.05 -7.63 2.24
C LEU A 107 13.46 -7.20 2.65
N GLU A 108 13.61 -6.68 3.86
CA GLU A 108 14.91 -6.33 4.43
C GLU A 108 15.45 -7.53 5.23
N PRO A 109 16.78 -7.59 5.51
CA PRO A 109 17.36 -8.68 6.29
C PRO A 109 16.75 -8.83 7.70
N ASP A 110 16.38 -7.71 8.31
CA ASP A 110 15.93 -7.66 9.71
C ASP A 110 14.42 -7.43 9.86
N ASN A 111 13.74 -6.93 8.82
CA ASN A 111 12.31 -6.62 8.88
C ASN A 111 11.65 -6.71 7.49
N VAL A 112 10.32 -6.75 7.49
CA VAL A 112 9.49 -6.75 6.29
C VAL A 112 8.63 -5.49 6.29
N GLY A 113 8.72 -4.72 5.21
CA GLY A 113 7.86 -3.58 4.94
C GLY A 113 6.53 -4.05 4.37
N VAL A 114 5.48 -3.98 5.19
CA VAL A 114 4.11 -4.34 4.83
C VAL A 114 3.29 -3.07 4.63
N VAL A 115 2.63 -2.99 3.49
CA VAL A 115 1.70 -1.91 3.19
C VAL A 115 0.28 -2.34 3.56
N VAL A 116 -0.43 -1.51 4.32
CA VAL A 116 -1.74 -1.87 4.91
C VAL A 116 -2.90 -1.47 4.00
N PHE A 117 -3.82 -2.41 3.75
CA PHE A 117 -5.03 -2.21 2.96
C PHE A 117 -6.22 -1.75 3.82
N GLY A 118 -6.05 -0.65 4.56
CA GLY A 118 -7.09 -0.16 5.46
C GLY A 118 -6.63 0.95 6.37
N ASN A 119 -7.34 1.10 7.50
CA ASN A 119 -7.05 2.10 8.51
C ASN A 119 -5.97 1.60 9.48
N ASP A 120 -4.79 2.19 9.44
CA ASP A 120 -3.63 1.83 10.25
C ASP A 120 -3.84 2.02 11.77
N LYS A 121 -4.79 2.87 12.18
CA LYS A 121 -5.12 3.11 13.60
C LYS A 121 -5.56 1.87 14.39
N LEU A 122 -5.98 0.82 13.70
CA LEU A 122 -6.39 -0.45 14.31
C LEU A 122 -5.22 -1.39 14.58
N ILE A 123 -4.04 -1.08 14.07
CA ILE A 123 -2.82 -1.86 14.25
C ILE A 123 -1.95 -1.19 15.31
N LYS A 124 -1.40 -1.99 16.22
CA LYS A 124 -0.51 -1.53 17.28
C LYS A 124 0.84 -2.23 17.17
N GLU A 125 1.85 -1.60 17.77
CA GLU A 125 3.14 -2.25 17.99
C GLU A 125 2.96 -3.52 18.83
N GLY A 126 3.68 -4.57 18.47
CA GLY A 126 3.57 -5.89 19.07
C GLY A 126 2.46 -6.77 18.49
N ASP A 127 1.56 -6.24 17.65
CA ASP A 127 0.49 -7.04 17.04
C ASP A 127 1.07 -8.17 16.20
N VAL A 128 0.40 -9.32 16.25
CA VAL A 128 0.80 -10.49 15.47
C VAL A 128 0.35 -10.31 14.03
N VAL A 129 1.25 -10.60 13.10
CA VAL A 129 1.01 -10.65 11.66
C VAL A 129 1.19 -12.08 11.20
N LYS A 130 0.27 -12.57 10.38
CA LYS A 130 0.32 -13.91 9.80
C LYS A 130 0.41 -13.80 8.29
N ARG A 131 1.27 -14.62 7.68
CA ARG A 131 1.27 -14.77 6.22
C ARG A 131 0.03 -15.53 5.76
N THR A 132 -0.43 -15.26 4.54
CA THR A 132 -1.53 -16.02 3.94
C THR A 132 -1.05 -17.13 2.99
N GLY A 133 0.22 -17.12 2.57
CA GLY A 133 0.77 -18.08 1.62
C GLY A 133 0.40 -17.80 0.16
N ALA A 134 -0.38 -16.74 -0.10
CA ALA A 134 -0.82 -16.34 -1.43
C ALA A 134 -0.26 -14.97 -1.81
N ILE A 135 0.30 -14.89 -3.03
CA ILE A 135 0.53 -13.61 -3.72
C ILE A 135 -0.82 -12.92 -3.89
N VAL A 136 -0.85 -11.59 -3.85
CA VAL A 136 -2.08 -10.79 -4.00
C VAL A 136 -2.93 -11.32 -5.14
N ASP A 137 -4.13 -11.78 -4.80
CA ASP A 137 -5.10 -12.36 -5.71
C ASP A 137 -6.49 -11.76 -5.47
N VAL A 138 -7.33 -11.85 -6.50
CA VAL A 138 -8.70 -11.33 -6.48
C VAL A 138 -9.67 -12.38 -7.00
N PRO A 139 -10.91 -12.42 -6.48
CA PRO A 139 -11.96 -13.25 -7.05
C PRO A 139 -12.23 -12.80 -8.49
N VAL A 140 -12.44 -13.77 -9.37
CA VAL A 140 -12.80 -13.57 -10.78
C VAL A 140 -13.98 -14.45 -11.15
N GLY A 141 -14.71 -14.09 -12.20
CA GLY A 141 -15.86 -14.87 -12.68
C GLY A 141 -17.02 -14.01 -13.17
N GLU A 142 -17.96 -14.65 -13.86
CA GLU A 142 -19.19 -14.01 -14.34
C GLU A 142 -20.09 -13.51 -13.20
N ASP A 143 -19.97 -14.11 -12.00
CA ASP A 143 -20.69 -13.70 -10.79
C ASP A 143 -20.43 -12.24 -10.36
N LEU A 144 -19.33 -11.65 -10.85
CA LEU A 144 -18.98 -10.25 -10.60
C LEU A 144 -19.79 -9.27 -11.47
N LEU A 145 -20.43 -9.75 -12.54
CA LEU A 145 -21.21 -8.89 -13.42
C LEU A 145 -22.37 -8.25 -12.65
N GLY A 146 -22.43 -6.91 -12.69
CA GLY A 146 -23.41 -6.11 -11.95
C GLY A 146 -23.14 -5.93 -10.47
N ARG A 147 -21.97 -6.35 -10.00
CA ARG A 147 -21.47 -6.12 -8.64
C ARG A 147 -20.56 -4.90 -8.58
N VAL A 148 -20.53 -4.28 -7.41
CA VAL A 148 -19.52 -3.27 -7.06
C VAL A 148 -18.59 -3.86 -6.00
N VAL A 149 -17.30 -3.88 -6.31
CA VAL A 149 -16.27 -4.49 -5.47
C VAL A 149 -15.15 -3.51 -5.15
N ASP A 150 -14.45 -3.74 -4.05
CA ASP A 150 -13.21 -3.04 -3.70
C ASP A 150 -12.00 -3.59 -4.48
N ALA A 151 -10.81 -3.04 -4.23
CA ALA A 151 -9.58 -3.48 -4.89
C ALA A 151 -9.14 -4.91 -4.51
N LEU A 152 -9.64 -5.48 -3.41
CA LEU A 152 -9.37 -6.87 -3.01
C LEU A 152 -10.46 -7.84 -3.50
N GLY A 153 -11.50 -7.32 -4.15
CA GLY A 153 -12.66 -8.05 -4.65
C GLY A 153 -13.76 -8.31 -3.61
N ASN A 154 -13.72 -7.65 -2.45
CA ASN A 154 -14.81 -7.69 -1.48
C ASN A 154 -15.98 -6.84 -2.01
N THR A 155 -17.20 -7.31 -1.81
CA THR A 155 -18.41 -6.61 -2.27
C THR A 155 -18.75 -5.42 -1.39
N ILE A 156 -18.99 -4.27 -2.02
CA ILE A 156 -19.35 -3.02 -1.32
C ILE A 156 -20.76 -2.52 -1.70
N ASP A 157 -21.50 -3.28 -2.48
CA ASP A 157 -22.85 -2.94 -2.96
C ASP A 157 -23.99 -3.34 -2.01
N GLY A 158 -23.69 -4.05 -0.92
CA GLY A 158 -24.69 -4.52 0.04
C GLY A 158 -25.61 -5.64 -0.46
N LYS A 159 -25.30 -6.26 -1.62
CA LYS A 159 -26.11 -7.34 -2.22
C LYS A 159 -25.72 -8.75 -1.74
N GLY A 160 -24.98 -8.85 -0.64
CA GLY A 160 -24.46 -10.11 -0.09
C GLY A 160 -23.10 -10.53 -0.69
N PRO A 161 -22.54 -11.68 -0.28
CA PRO A 161 -21.23 -12.15 -0.74
C PRO A 161 -21.23 -12.59 -2.21
N LEU A 162 -20.04 -12.85 -2.77
CA LEU A 162 -19.88 -13.47 -4.09
C LEU A 162 -19.93 -15.00 -3.97
N THR A 163 -20.49 -15.65 -5.00
CA THR A 163 -20.53 -17.12 -5.11
C THR A 163 -19.22 -17.69 -5.68
N SER A 164 -18.45 -16.87 -6.40
CA SER A 164 -17.24 -17.29 -7.09
C SER A 164 -16.19 -17.87 -6.14
N LYS A 165 -15.63 -19.02 -6.54
CA LYS A 165 -14.49 -19.68 -5.90
C LYS A 165 -13.17 -19.46 -6.62
N LEU A 166 -13.22 -18.95 -7.86
CA LEU A 166 -12.05 -18.77 -8.71
C LEU A 166 -11.33 -17.47 -8.33
N ARG A 167 -10.01 -17.56 -8.17
CA ARG A 167 -9.15 -16.42 -7.83
C ARG A 167 -7.98 -16.35 -8.79
N TYR A 168 -7.72 -15.18 -9.34
CA TYR A 168 -6.55 -14.91 -10.18
C TYR A 168 -5.58 -14.01 -9.44
N ARG A 169 -4.28 -14.28 -9.62
CA ARG A 169 -3.24 -13.40 -9.11
C ARG A 169 -3.32 -12.06 -9.82
N VAL A 170 -3.03 -11.00 -9.07
CA VAL A 170 -2.84 -9.68 -9.62
C VAL A 170 -1.45 -9.61 -10.25
N GLY A 171 -1.30 -8.91 -11.37
CA GLY A 171 0.01 -8.73 -12.01
C GLY A 171 0.53 -9.92 -12.82
N ILE A 172 -0.38 -10.74 -13.37
CA ILE A 172 0.01 -11.84 -14.26
C ILE A 172 0.78 -11.29 -15.47
N LYS A 173 1.80 -12.04 -15.91
CA LYS A 173 2.60 -11.69 -17.08
C LYS A 173 1.72 -11.63 -18.32
N ALA A 174 1.75 -10.49 -19.00
CA ALA A 174 0.98 -10.29 -20.22
C ALA A 174 1.37 -11.30 -21.32
N PRO A 175 0.43 -11.64 -22.23
CA PRO A 175 0.71 -12.52 -23.37
C PRO A 175 1.86 -11.98 -24.23
N GLY A 176 2.73 -12.90 -24.67
CA GLY A 176 3.85 -12.60 -25.57
C GLY A 176 3.39 -12.22 -26.99
N ILE A 177 4.30 -12.24 -27.96
CA ILE A 177 4.00 -11.84 -29.35
C ILE A 177 3.14 -12.90 -30.06
N ILE A 178 3.52 -14.18 -29.95
CA ILE A 178 2.91 -15.31 -30.67
C ILE A 178 1.38 -15.44 -30.42
N PRO A 179 0.85 -15.35 -29.18
CA PRO A 179 -0.60 -15.51 -28.96
C PRO A 179 -1.43 -14.28 -29.36
N ARG A 180 -0.83 -13.17 -29.81
CA ARG A 180 -1.56 -11.95 -30.17
C ARG A 180 -2.04 -12.00 -31.62
N VAL A 181 -3.27 -11.54 -31.83
CA VAL A 181 -3.85 -11.34 -33.15
C VAL A 181 -3.98 -9.84 -33.43
N SER A 182 -3.78 -9.43 -34.67
CA SER A 182 -4.03 -8.05 -35.08
C SER A 182 -5.49 -7.67 -34.82
N VAL A 183 -5.70 -6.47 -34.28
CA VAL A 183 -7.04 -5.93 -34.03
C VAL A 183 -7.75 -5.69 -35.36
N ARG A 184 -8.89 -6.37 -35.56
CA ARG A 184 -9.69 -6.29 -36.80
C ARG A 184 -11.17 -6.01 -36.54
N GLU A 185 -11.65 -6.25 -35.32
CA GLU A 185 -13.04 -6.07 -34.95
C GLU A 185 -13.24 -4.69 -34.31
N PRO A 186 -14.25 -3.91 -34.74
CA PRO A 186 -14.52 -2.61 -34.14
C PRO A 186 -15.20 -2.73 -32.77
N MET A 187 -14.85 -1.83 -31.85
CA MET A 187 -15.60 -1.54 -30.64
C MET A 187 -16.37 -0.24 -30.87
N GLN A 188 -17.69 -0.35 -31.01
CA GLN A 188 -18.51 0.82 -31.34
C GLN A 188 -18.81 1.63 -30.08
N THR A 189 -18.36 2.87 -30.05
CA THR A 189 -18.60 3.77 -28.91
C THR A 189 -20.00 4.38 -28.94
N GLY A 190 -20.59 4.53 -30.13
CA GLY A 190 -21.85 5.24 -30.32
C GLY A 190 -21.68 6.75 -30.46
N ILE A 191 -20.44 7.25 -30.41
CA ILE A 191 -20.12 8.67 -30.52
C ILE A 191 -19.59 8.92 -31.93
N LYS A 192 -20.36 9.67 -32.73
CA LYS A 192 -20.03 9.95 -34.14
C LYS A 192 -18.61 10.46 -34.35
N ALA A 193 -18.16 11.40 -33.50
CA ALA A 193 -16.82 11.98 -33.62
C ALA A 193 -15.71 10.94 -33.37
N VAL A 194 -15.91 10.01 -32.43
CA VAL A 194 -14.92 8.97 -32.12
C VAL A 194 -14.97 7.89 -33.20
N ASP A 195 -16.15 7.30 -33.44
CA ASP A 195 -16.29 6.17 -34.37
C ASP A 195 -15.93 6.53 -35.82
N SER A 196 -15.99 7.81 -36.21
CA SER A 196 -15.64 8.26 -37.57
C SER A 196 -14.17 8.69 -37.72
N LEU A 197 -13.60 9.36 -36.72
CA LEU A 197 -12.26 9.97 -36.83
C LEU A 197 -11.17 9.13 -36.15
N VAL A 198 -11.50 8.51 -35.02
CA VAL A 198 -10.56 7.74 -34.18
C VAL A 198 -11.23 6.43 -33.77
N PRO A 199 -11.45 5.50 -34.73
CA PRO A 199 -12.13 4.25 -34.44
C PRO A 199 -11.32 3.39 -33.47
N ILE A 200 -12.01 2.77 -32.51
CA ILE A 200 -11.40 1.91 -31.50
C ILE A 200 -11.71 0.46 -31.83
N GLY A 201 -10.70 -0.40 -31.87
CA GLY A 201 -10.87 -1.84 -32.10
C GLY A 201 -10.83 -2.68 -30.81
N ARG A 202 -11.38 -3.89 -30.86
CA ARG A 202 -11.34 -4.87 -29.77
C ARG A 202 -9.91 -5.41 -29.60
N GLY A 203 -9.32 -5.15 -28.43
CA GLY A 203 -7.90 -5.44 -28.15
C GLY A 203 -6.96 -4.25 -28.35
N GLN A 204 -7.48 -3.08 -28.76
CA GLN A 204 -6.75 -1.82 -28.78
C GLN A 204 -6.74 -1.17 -27.39
N ARG A 205 -5.77 -0.29 -27.15
CA ARG A 205 -5.72 0.60 -25.99
C ARG A 205 -5.81 2.03 -26.50
N GLU A 206 -6.79 2.77 -26.01
CA GLU A 206 -7.05 4.15 -26.43
C GLU A 206 -7.00 5.09 -25.21
N LEU A 207 -6.27 6.21 -25.33
CA LEU A 207 -6.07 7.15 -24.23
C LEU A 207 -7.07 8.32 -24.34
N ILE A 208 -7.94 8.46 -23.34
CA ILE A 208 -8.81 9.63 -23.19
C ILE A 208 -8.12 10.66 -22.29
N ILE A 209 -7.45 11.65 -22.91
CA ILE A 209 -6.75 12.73 -22.21
C ILE A 209 -7.50 14.06 -22.34
N GLY A 210 -7.41 14.91 -21.31
CA GLY A 210 -7.99 16.26 -21.31
C GLY A 210 -8.11 16.84 -19.91
N ASP A 211 -8.50 18.11 -19.82
CA ASP A 211 -8.62 18.84 -18.56
C ASP A 211 -9.75 18.35 -17.64
N ARG A 212 -9.77 18.82 -16.40
CA ARG A 212 -10.85 18.51 -15.46
C ARG A 212 -12.19 18.96 -16.07
N GLN A 213 -13.24 18.16 -15.86
CA GLN A 213 -14.61 18.46 -16.31
C GLN A 213 -14.84 18.56 -17.83
N THR A 214 -13.93 18.04 -18.66
CA THR A 214 -14.09 18.02 -20.13
C THR A 214 -14.90 16.82 -20.68
N GLY A 215 -15.67 16.13 -19.84
CA GLY A 215 -16.52 15.02 -20.29
C GLY A 215 -15.82 13.66 -20.46
N LYS A 216 -14.57 13.49 -20.01
CA LYS A 216 -13.85 12.20 -20.08
C LYS A 216 -14.65 11.01 -19.53
N THR A 217 -15.25 11.18 -18.35
CA THR A 217 -16.08 10.15 -17.72
C THR A 217 -17.37 9.93 -18.50
N ALA A 218 -17.99 10.98 -19.03
CA ALA A 218 -19.21 10.85 -19.83
C ALA A 218 -18.95 10.01 -21.08
N LEU A 219 -17.85 10.26 -21.79
CA LEU A 219 -17.44 9.49 -22.96
C LEU A 219 -17.28 7.99 -22.65
N ALA A 220 -16.61 7.65 -21.54
CA ALA A 220 -16.42 6.27 -21.12
C ALA A 220 -17.74 5.59 -20.71
N ILE A 221 -18.58 6.28 -19.92
CA ILE A 221 -19.86 5.72 -19.46
C ILE A 221 -20.85 5.56 -20.61
N ASP A 222 -20.93 6.52 -21.53
CA ASP A 222 -21.81 6.43 -22.70
C ASP A 222 -21.35 5.29 -23.64
N THR A 223 -20.04 5.06 -23.75
CA THR A 223 -19.48 3.90 -24.46
C THR A 223 -19.93 2.57 -23.83
N ILE A 224 -19.91 2.45 -22.50
CA ILE A 224 -20.39 1.26 -21.78
C ILE A 224 -21.89 1.07 -22.02
N ILE A 225 -22.69 2.14 -21.95
CA ILE A 225 -24.15 2.08 -22.17
C ILE A 225 -24.45 1.64 -23.60
N ASN A 226 -23.69 2.10 -24.59
CA ASN A 226 -23.89 1.73 -25.99
C ASN A 226 -23.69 0.22 -26.24
N GLN A 227 -22.90 -0.49 -25.41
CA GLN A 227 -22.70 -1.94 -25.55
C GLN A 227 -23.95 -2.77 -25.28
N LYS A 228 -24.97 -2.20 -24.64
CA LYS A 228 -26.22 -2.88 -24.32
C LYS A 228 -26.84 -3.59 -25.52
N ARG A 229 -26.84 -2.95 -26.70
CA ARG A 229 -27.42 -3.52 -27.92
C ARG A 229 -26.74 -4.82 -28.37
N PHE A 230 -25.47 -5.00 -28.04
CA PHE A 230 -24.72 -6.22 -28.35
C PHE A 230 -24.87 -7.27 -27.25
N ASN A 231 -24.95 -6.85 -26.00
CA ASN A 231 -25.14 -7.74 -24.85
C ASN A 231 -26.56 -8.31 -24.74
N ASP A 232 -27.56 -7.56 -25.22
CA ASP A 232 -28.95 -8.02 -25.32
C ASP A 232 -29.15 -8.96 -26.54
N ALA A 233 -28.19 -9.02 -27.47
CA ALA A 233 -28.24 -9.93 -28.61
C ALA A 233 -27.80 -11.35 -28.23
N GLN A 234 -28.29 -12.36 -28.94
CA GLN A 234 -27.98 -13.78 -28.68
C GLN A 234 -26.56 -14.20 -29.11
N ASP A 235 -25.83 -13.34 -29.82
CA ASP A 235 -24.51 -13.67 -30.37
C ASP A 235 -23.41 -13.39 -29.34
N GLU A 236 -22.94 -14.45 -28.67
CA GLU A 236 -21.87 -14.38 -27.65
C GLU A 236 -20.61 -13.67 -28.18
N LYS A 237 -20.23 -13.89 -29.45
CA LYS A 237 -19.02 -13.28 -30.03
C LYS A 237 -19.14 -11.76 -30.12
N LYS A 238 -20.36 -11.23 -30.21
CA LYS A 238 -20.60 -9.80 -30.27
C LYS A 238 -20.75 -9.17 -28.89
N LYS A 239 -20.95 -9.94 -27.83
CA LYS A 239 -21.04 -9.38 -26.48
C LYS A 239 -19.73 -8.70 -26.08
N LEU A 240 -19.86 -7.70 -25.22
CA LEU A 240 -18.73 -6.97 -24.66
C LEU A 240 -19.04 -6.63 -23.20
N TYR A 241 -18.46 -7.43 -22.31
CA TYR A 241 -18.47 -7.15 -20.88
C TYR A 241 -17.60 -5.93 -20.58
N CYS A 242 -18.04 -5.12 -19.62
CA CYS A 242 -17.42 -3.84 -19.30
C CYS A 242 -16.87 -3.89 -17.87
N ILE A 243 -15.70 -3.28 -17.66
CA ILE A 243 -15.13 -3.13 -16.32
C ILE A 243 -14.79 -1.66 -16.13
N TYR A 244 -15.41 -1.03 -15.14
CA TYR A 244 -15.17 0.36 -14.79
C TYR A 244 -14.39 0.44 -13.47
N VAL A 245 -13.14 0.89 -13.53
CA VAL A 245 -12.29 1.06 -12.35
C VAL A 245 -12.29 2.52 -11.93
N ALA A 246 -12.89 2.82 -10.77
CA ALA A 246 -12.90 4.13 -10.16
C ALA A 246 -11.75 4.27 -9.16
N ILE A 247 -10.77 5.12 -9.46
CA ILE A 247 -9.58 5.36 -8.63
C ILE A 247 -9.60 6.79 -8.12
N GLY A 248 -9.52 6.98 -6.80
CA GLY A 248 -9.44 8.30 -6.16
C GLY A 248 -10.69 9.16 -6.36
N GLN A 249 -11.81 8.58 -6.80
CA GLN A 249 -13.07 9.30 -6.96
C GLN A 249 -13.80 9.45 -5.63
N LYS A 250 -14.66 10.47 -5.53
CA LYS A 250 -15.57 10.60 -4.39
C LYS A 250 -16.62 9.48 -4.43
N ARG A 251 -16.97 8.93 -3.27
CA ARG A 251 -18.01 7.89 -3.15
C ARG A 251 -19.35 8.30 -3.79
N SER A 252 -19.74 9.56 -3.64
CA SER A 252 -20.96 10.10 -4.26
C SER A 252 -20.93 10.05 -5.79
N THR A 253 -19.79 10.36 -6.41
CA THR A 253 -19.63 10.28 -7.86
C THR A 253 -19.75 8.85 -8.36
N VAL A 254 -19.13 7.88 -7.67
CA VAL A 254 -19.24 6.46 -8.01
C VAL A 254 -20.69 5.98 -7.87
N ALA A 255 -21.38 6.35 -6.80
CA ALA A 255 -22.79 6.01 -6.60
C ALA A 255 -23.70 6.57 -7.71
N GLN A 256 -23.44 7.79 -8.19
CA GLN A 256 -24.15 8.36 -9.34
C GLN A 256 -23.92 7.57 -10.63
N ILE A 257 -22.69 7.11 -10.87
CA ILE A 257 -22.35 6.26 -12.02
C ILE A 257 -23.07 4.92 -11.92
N VAL A 258 -23.02 4.25 -10.76
CA VAL A 258 -23.72 2.98 -10.51
C VAL A 258 -25.22 3.15 -10.78
N LYS A 259 -25.83 4.23 -10.28
CA LYS A 259 -27.23 4.54 -10.53
C LYS A 259 -27.52 4.70 -12.02
N ARG A 260 -26.74 5.51 -12.74
CA ARG A 260 -26.92 5.72 -14.19
C ARG A 260 -26.78 4.43 -15.01
N LEU A 261 -25.81 3.57 -14.66
CA LEU A 261 -25.65 2.25 -15.30
C LEU A 261 -26.79 1.30 -14.95
N THR A 262 -27.38 1.42 -13.76
CA THR A 262 -28.54 0.63 -13.34
C THR A 262 -29.80 1.08 -14.09
N ASP A 263 -30.07 2.38 -14.12
CA ASP A 263 -31.25 2.98 -14.79
C ASP A 263 -31.26 2.67 -16.29
N THR A 264 -30.09 2.62 -16.93
CA THR A 264 -29.94 2.28 -18.36
C THR A 264 -29.92 0.77 -18.62
N GLY A 265 -29.80 -0.06 -17.58
CA GLY A 265 -29.69 -1.52 -17.66
C GLY A 265 -28.29 -2.03 -18.02
N ALA A 266 -27.30 -1.15 -18.14
CA ALA A 266 -25.92 -1.48 -18.46
C ALA A 266 -25.18 -2.21 -17.32
N ILE A 267 -25.69 -2.10 -16.09
CA ILE A 267 -25.08 -2.73 -14.92
C ILE A 267 -24.99 -4.26 -15.06
N LYS A 268 -25.90 -4.90 -15.81
CA LYS A 268 -25.95 -6.37 -15.97
C LYS A 268 -24.69 -7.00 -16.56
N TYR A 269 -23.94 -6.24 -17.36
CA TYR A 269 -22.71 -6.71 -18.02
C TYR A 269 -21.49 -5.90 -17.57
N THR A 270 -21.62 -5.09 -16.51
CA THR A 270 -20.56 -4.19 -16.04
C THR A 270 -20.10 -4.58 -14.64
N ILE A 271 -18.79 -4.73 -14.45
CA ILE A 271 -18.15 -4.84 -13.13
C ILE A 271 -17.63 -3.45 -12.75
N ILE A 272 -17.88 -3.04 -11.50
CA ILE A 272 -17.33 -1.77 -10.99
C ILE A 272 -16.34 -2.09 -9.88
N VAL A 273 -15.07 -1.76 -10.11
CA VAL A 273 -14.03 -1.82 -9.08
C VAL A 273 -13.84 -0.40 -8.54
N SER A 274 -13.99 -0.21 -7.24
CA SER A 274 -13.97 1.11 -6.62
C SER A 274 -12.94 1.19 -5.50
N ALA A 275 -11.91 2.01 -5.73
CA ALA A 275 -11.00 2.50 -4.68
C ALA A 275 -11.14 4.03 -4.60
N THR A 276 -11.96 4.47 -3.67
CA THR A 276 -12.35 5.86 -3.50
C THR A 276 -11.26 6.68 -2.82
N ALA A 277 -11.37 8.01 -2.87
CA ALA A 277 -10.44 8.92 -2.21
C ALA A 277 -10.38 8.75 -0.67
N SER A 278 -11.38 8.11 -0.08
CA SER A 278 -11.43 7.81 1.36
C SER A 278 -10.71 6.51 1.72
N ASP A 279 -10.38 5.69 0.73
CA ASP A 279 -9.73 4.40 0.93
C ASP A 279 -8.21 4.58 0.92
N ALA A 280 -7.50 3.66 1.56
CA ALA A 280 -6.05 3.74 1.71
C ALA A 280 -5.34 3.81 0.35
N ALA A 281 -4.25 4.58 0.26
CA ALA A 281 -3.46 4.72 -0.96
C ALA A 281 -3.09 3.39 -1.65
N PRO A 282 -2.76 2.30 -0.91
CA PRO A 282 -2.42 1.02 -1.52
C PRO A 282 -3.59 0.35 -2.26
N LEU A 283 -4.83 0.58 -1.81
CA LEU A 283 -6.02 0.10 -2.50
C LEU A 283 -6.21 0.84 -3.82
N GLN A 284 -5.92 2.14 -3.86
CA GLN A 284 -5.98 2.94 -5.08
C GLN A 284 -4.92 2.51 -6.10
N TYR A 285 -3.73 2.13 -5.62
CA TYR A 285 -2.68 1.53 -6.45
C TYR A 285 -3.09 0.16 -7.00
N LEU A 286 -3.69 -0.70 -6.18
CA LEU A 286 -4.03 -2.08 -6.56
C LEU A 286 -5.24 -2.17 -7.50
N ALA A 287 -6.24 -1.29 -7.32
CA ALA A 287 -7.52 -1.32 -8.04
C ALA A 287 -7.43 -1.52 -9.57
N PRO A 288 -6.58 -0.80 -10.35
CA PRO A 288 -6.47 -1.04 -11.78
C PRO A 288 -5.94 -2.43 -12.13
N TYR A 289 -5.04 -3.00 -11.32
CA TYR A 289 -4.54 -4.34 -11.55
C TYR A 289 -5.59 -5.41 -11.21
N SER A 290 -6.39 -5.18 -10.17
CA SER A 290 -7.54 -6.04 -9.84
C SER A 290 -8.60 -6.03 -10.94
N GLY A 291 -8.92 -4.84 -11.48
CA GLY A 291 -9.80 -4.73 -12.63
C GLY A 291 -9.24 -5.40 -13.89
N CYS A 292 -7.92 -5.34 -14.09
CA CYS A 292 -7.24 -6.07 -15.15
C CYS A 292 -7.41 -7.59 -14.97
N ALA A 293 -7.13 -8.15 -13.79
CA ALA A 293 -7.27 -9.59 -13.52
C ALA A 293 -8.71 -10.09 -13.75
N MET A 294 -9.71 -9.29 -13.35
CA MET A 294 -11.12 -9.58 -13.65
C MET A 294 -11.40 -9.57 -15.16
N GLY A 295 -10.76 -8.69 -15.93
CA GLY A 295 -10.87 -8.64 -17.39
C GLY A 295 -10.13 -9.77 -18.10
N GLU A 296 -8.98 -10.20 -17.57
CA GLU A 296 -8.21 -11.32 -18.12
C GLU A 296 -8.99 -12.63 -18.04
N PHE A 297 -9.83 -12.81 -17.02
CA PHE A 297 -10.76 -13.94 -16.95
C PHE A 297 -11.66 -14.03 -18.20
N PHE A 298 -12.26 -12.93 -18.65
CA PHE A 298 -13.10 -12.91 -19.87
C PHE A 298 -12.30 -12.88 -21.18
N ARG A 299 -11.00 -12.60 -21.11
CA ARG A 299 -10.11 -12.68 -22.29
C ARG A 299 -9.73 -14.12 -22.59
N ASP A 300 -9.47 -14.88 -21.52
CA ASP A 300 -8.90 -16.22 -21.59
C ASP A 300 -9.98 -17.32 -21.62
N ASN A 301 -11.27 -16.97 -21.45
CA ASN A 301 -12.45 -17.85 -21.57
C ASN A 301 -13.42 -17.31 -22.62
#